data_AF-A0A7X4I3F6-F1
#
_entry.id   AF-A0A7X4I3F6-F1
#
_cell.length_a   1.000
_cell.length_b   1.000
_cell.length_c   1.000
_cell.angle_alpha   90.00
_cell.angle_beta   90.00
_cell.angle_gamma   90.00
#
_symmetry.space_group_name_H-M   'P 1'
#
loop_
_entity.id
_entity.type
_entity.pdbx_description
1 polymer ?
#
loop_
_entity_poly.entity_id
_entity_poly.type
_entity_poly.pdbx_seq_one_letter_code
_entity_poly.pdbx_strand_id
1 'polypeptide(L)'
;MRERRFRGLLSLPGVALLVFLCALAGGMAKVEARPPQVAAQDVAGQEACVGNLTESDVFSVGEVRTSILSPADFSELNGPEWVLMDGRPLAVQTALSPHLSETDERGLLLIPDARGRFLRMVNNNACALLHADAEAHRACFARHDPDGDRLSGSYQPDALSIHTHTHENADLQLGGMDAVVVRPGNRLEVGYVSGFATDSTPDISSGPQMQTGSTGDRETRPKNIGVNYFVKICLCRSAVCK
;
A
#
# COMPACT_ATOMS: atom_id res chain seq x y z
N MET A 1 -10.69 42.15 -15.18
CA MET A 1 -12.15 41.93 -15.15
C MET A 1 -12.60 41.40 -16.50
N ARG A 2 -12.89 40.09 -16.60
CA ARG A 2 -13.59 39.50 -17.74
C ARG A 2 -14.54 38.44 -17.20
N GLU A 3 -15.82 38.77 -17.19
CA GLU A 3 -16.91 37.86 -16.89
C GLU A 3 -17.02 36.81 -18.00
N ARG A 4 -17.03 35.53 -17.63
CA ARG A 4 -17.56 34.46 -18.49
C ARG A 4 -18.76 33.85 -17.80
N ARG A 5 -19.93 34.10 -18.39
CA ARG A 5 -21.19 33.42 -18.09
C ARG A 5 -21.09 31.98 -18.59
N PHE A 6 -21.27 31.01 -17.69
CA PHE A 6 -21.62 29.65 -18.07
C PHE A 6 -23.06 29.37 -17.60
N ARG A 7 -23.98 29.29 -18.58
CA ARG A 7 -25.31 28.71 -18.43
C ARG A 7 -25.20 27.24 -18.81
N GLY A 8 -25.72 26.35 -17.97
CA GLY A 8 -25.81 24.93 -18.24
C GLY A 8 -26.55 24.19 -17.13
N LEU A 9 -27.87 24.43 -17.03
CA LEU A 9 -28.78 23.57 -16.28
C LEU A 9 -28.93 22.25 -17.02
N LEU A 10 -28.50 21.15 -16.41
CA LEU A 10 -28.97 19.81 -16.75
C LEU A 10 -29.89 19.35 -15.62
N SER A 11 -31.17 19.29 -15.97
CA SER A 11 -32.27 18.71 -15.22
C SER A 11 -32.09 17.19 -15.15
N LEU A 12 -32.08 16.64 -13.94
CA LEU A 12 -32.31 15.21 -13.70
C LEU A 12 -33.65 15.03 -12.97
N PRO A 13 -34.49 14.08 -13.40
CA PRO A 13 -35.82 13.87 -12.82
C PRO A 13 -35.76 12.99 -11.56
N GLY A 14 -36.44 13.46 -10.52
CA GLY A 14 -37.29 12.70 -9.60
C GLY A 14 -36.80 11.34 -9.09
N VAL A 15 -36.34 11.32 -7.84
CA VAL A 15 -36.53 10.16 -6.96
C VAL A 15 -37.36 10.61 -5.77
N ALA A 16 -38.54 9.99 -5.67
CA ALA A 16 -39.58 10.29 -4.71
C ALA A 16 -39.12 9.98 -3.28
N LEU A 17 -39.23 11.00 -2.42
CA LEU A 17 -39.08 10.91 -0.98
C LEU A 17 -40.35 10.25 -0.41
N LEU A 18 -40.29 8.93 -0.17
CA LEU A 18 -41.37 8.21 0.51
C LEU A 18 -41.20 8.38 2.02
N VAL A 19 -41.90 9.36 2.58
CA VAL A 19 -42.07 9.55 4.04
C VAL A 19 -43.15 8.57 4.50
N PHE A 20 -42.76 7.49 5.19
CA PHE A 20 -43.69 6.63 5.92
C PHE A 20 -43.69 7.01 7.39
N LEU A 21 -44.67 7.83 7.77
CA LEU A 21 -45.14 7.96 9.14
C LEU A 21 -45.97 6.70 9.46
N CYS A 22 -45.49 5.85 10.35
CA CYS A 22 -46.33 4.87 11.04
C CYS A 22 -46.13 5.03 12.54
N ALA A 23 -47.00 5.82 13.15
CA ALA A 23 -47.22 5.82 14.58
C ALA A 23 -48.07 4.59 14.93
N LEU A 24 -47.51 3.67 15.73
CA LEU A 24 -48.28 2.68 16.48
C LEU A 24 -47.75 2.66 17.91
N ALA A 25 -48.53 3.29 18.78
CA ALA A 25 -48.49 3.08 20.21
C ALA A 25 -48.90 1.63 20.52
N GLY A 26 -48.11 0.93 21.33
CA GLY A 26 -48.43 -0.42 21.75
C GLY A 26 -47.47 -0.94 22.82
N GLY A 27 -47.89 -0.84 24.08
CA GLY A 27 -47.60 -1.79 25.16
C GLY A 27 -46.16 -2.22 25.38
N MET A 28 -45.47 -1.55 26.31
CA MET A 28 -44.27 -2.09 26.94
C MET A 28 -44.62 -3.27 27.85
N ALA A 29 -44.58 -4.48 27.29
CA ALA A 29 -44.36 -5.68 28.09
C ALA A 29 -42.84 -5.85 28.24
N LYS A 30 -42.35 -5.67 29.48
CA LYS A 30 -40.97 -5.97 29.85
C LYS A 30 -40.78 -7.49 29.80
N VAL A 31 -40.49 -8.02 28.61
CA VAL A 31 -40.02 -9.40 28.43
C VAL A 31 -38.56 -9.41 28.81
N GLU A 32 -38.28 -9.88 30.02
CA GLU A 32 -36.94 -10.12 30.53
C GLU A 32 -36.34 -11.27 29.72
N ALA A 33 -35.66 -10.92 28.62
CA ALA A 33 -34.96 -11.88 27.78
C ALA A 33 -33.85 -12.53 28.60
N ARG A 34 -34.13 -13.76 29.06
CA ARG A 34 -33.13 -14.65 29.64
C ARG A 34 -32.02 -14.83 28.59
N PRO A 35 -30.76 -14.50 28.89
CA PRO A 35 -29.68 -14.72 27.92
C PRO A 35 -29.69 -16.19 27.51
N PRO A 36 -29.51 -16.51 26.22
CA PRO A 36 -29.35 -17.89 25.80
C PRO A 36 -28.17 -18.45 26.61
N GLN A 37 -28.45 -19.47 27.42
CA GLN A 37 -27.39 -20.28 28.00
C GLN A 37 -26.70 -20.95 26.82
N VAL A 38 -25.62 -20.33 26.36
CA VAL A 38 -24.63 -20.98 25.51
C VAL A 38 -24.14 -22.15 26.34
N ALA A 39 -24.64 -23.33 26.01
CA ALA A 39 -24.09 -24.57 26.52
C ALA A 39 -22.58 -24.48 26.26
N ALA A 40 -21.80 -24.46 27.34
CA ALA A 40 -20.38 -24.66 27.28
C ALA A 40 -20.19 -26.04 26.62
N GLN A 41 -19.99 -26.03 25.30
CA GLN A 41 -19.46 -27.17 24.62
C GLN A 41 -18.05 -27.31 25.16
N ASP A 42 -17.88 -28.35 25.99
CA ASP A 42 -16.59 -28.88 26.37
C ASP A 42 -15.69 -28.93 25.13
N VAL A 43 -14.66 -28.09 25.12
CA VAL A 43 -13.56 -28.13 24.16
C VAL A 43 -12.64 -29.30 24.58
N ALA A 44 -13.22 -30.49 24.71
CA ALA A 44 -12.53 -31.75 24.89
C ALA A 44 -12.22 -32.34 23.50
N GLY A 45 -11.43 -31.60 22.73
CA GLY A 45 -10.98 -31.99 21.40
C GLY A 45 -9.59 -31.46 21.05
N GLN A 46 -8.87 -30.96 22.05
CA GLN A 46 -7.47 -30.57 21.93
C GLN A 46 -6.62 -31.80 22.25
N GLU A 47 -6.73 -32.83 21.39
CA GLU A 47 -5.72 -33.89 21.37
C GLU A 47 -4.40 -33.23 20.98
N ALA A 48 -3.62 -32.92 22.01
CA ALA A 48 -2.34 -32.28 21.91
C ALA A 48 -1.46 -33.04 20.92
N CYS A 49 -0.75 -32.28 20.10
CA CYS A 49 0.20 -32.76 19.12
C CYS A 49 1.45 -33.28 19.83
N VAL A 50 1.31 -34.32 20.64
CA VAL A 50 2.40 -34.98 21.37
C VAL A 50 2.93 -36.12 20.51
N GLY A 51 3.27 -35.81 19.26
CA GLY A 51 4.41 -36.49 18.65
C GLY A 51 5.66 -35.87 19.27
N ASN A 52 6.75 -36.62 19.43
CA ASN A 52 8.06 -36.08 19.79
C ASN A 52 8.53 -35.09 18.71
N LEU A 53 7.94 -33.89 18.68
CA LEU A 53 8.50 -32.73 18.03
C LEU A 53 9.76 -32.45 18.82
N THR A 54 10.91 -32.69 18.20
CA THR A 54 12.14 -32.11 18.72
C THR A 54 11.89 -30.62 18.86
N GLU A 55 12.39 -30.03 19.94
CA GLU A 55 12.20 -28.62 20.34
C GLU A 55 12.48 -27.60 19.22
N SER A 56 13.12 -28.05 18.13
CA SER A 56 13.40 -27.32 16.89
C SER A 56 12.21 -27.05 15.95
N ASP A 57 11.04 -27.69 16.13
CA ASP A 57 9.94 -27.62 15.14
C ASP A 57 8.68 -26.88 15.62
N VAL A 58 8.81 -26.02 16.63
CA VAL A 58 7.68 -25.20 17.11
C VAL A 58 7.52 -23.96 16.22
N PHE A 59 6.91 -24.15 15.05
CA PHE A 59 6.52 -23.04 14.18
C PHE A 59 5.17 -22.48 14.61
N SER A 60 5.08 -21.15 14.64
CA SER A 60 3.85 -20.46 15.02
C SER A 60 2.96 -20.24 13.80
N VAL A 61 1.64 -20.19 14.01
CA VAL A 61 0.69 -19.80 12.96
C VAL A 61 1.03 -18.40 12.47
N GLY A 62 1.01 -18.20 11.15
CA GLY A 62 1.40 -16.94 10.51
C GLY A 62 2.89 -16.77 10.28
N GLU A 63 3.73 -17.72 10.73
CA GLU A 63 5.15 -17.71 10.39
C GLU A 63 5.34 -17.86 8.88
N VAL A 64 6.25 -17.05 8.33
CA VAL A 64 6.60 -17.06 6.91
C VAL A 64 7.98 -17.69 6.74
N ARG A 65 8.06 -18.68 5.87
CA ARG A 65 9.30 -19.33 5.46
C ARG A 65 9.62 -19.03 4.01
N THR A 66 10.89 -18.78 3.74
CA THR A 66 11.44 -18.69 2.39
C THR A 66 12.06 -20.01 2.00
N SER A 67 11.86 -20.44 0.76
CA SER A 67 12.49 -21.66 0.25
C SER A 67 12.67 -21.60 -1.26
N ILE A 68 13.76 -22.22 -1.74
CA ILE A 68 14.00 -22.43 -3.17
C ILE A 68 13.28 -23.68 -3.71
N LEU A 69 12.76 -24.52 -2.83
CA LEU A 69 12.08 -25.76 -3.19
C LEU A 69 10.77 -25.48 -3.91
N SER A 70 10.36 -26.43 -4.77
CA SER A 70 9.03 -26.40 -5.37
C SER A 70 7.95 -26.52 -4.27
N PRO A 71 6.72 -26.05 -4.51
CA PRO A 71 5.63 -26.21 -3.54
C PRO A 71 5.36 -27.67 -3.15
N ALA A 72 5.53 -28.61 -4.08
CA ALA A 72 5.34 -30.04 -3.82
C ALA A 72 6.42 -30.58 -2.88
N ASP A 73 7.70 -30.36 -3.19
CA ASP A 73 8.83 -30.83 -2.37
C ASP A 73 8.82 -30.17 -0.99
N PHE A 74 8.46 -28.88 -0.91
CA PHE A 74 8.36 -28.18 0.36
C PHE A 74 7.27 -28.79 1.25
N SER A 75 6.09 -29.07 0.68
CA SER A 75 4.97 -29.66 1.42
C SER A 75 5.27 -31.10 1.87
N GLU A 76 5.99 -31.89 1.06
CA GLU A 76 6.44 -33.22 1.45
C GLU A 76 7.36 -33.18 2.68
N LEU A 77 8.28 -32.21 2.73
CA LEU A 77 9.25 -32.07 3.82
C LEU A 77 8.68 -31.40 5.08
N ASN A 78 7.76 -30.44 4.93
CA ASN A 78 7.32 -29.57 6.03
C ASN A 78 5.86 -29.83 6.47
N GLY A 79 5.11 -30.60 5.69
CA GLY A 79 3.70 -30.90 5.93
C GLY A 79 2.72 -30.01 5.14
N PRO A 80 1.45 -30.43 5.06
CA PRO A 80 0.39 -29.72 4.32
C PRO A 80 -0.07 -28.41 4.98
N GLU A 81 0.27 -28.19 6.24
CA GLU A 81 -0.10 -26.99 6.99
C GLU A 81 0.74 -25.76 6.64
N TRP A 82 1.76 -25.94 5.78
CA TRP A 82 2.45 -24.86 5.11
C TRP A 82 1.91 -24.70 3.70
N VAL A 83 1.47 -23.48 3.39
CA VAL A 83 0.86 -23.18 2.10
C VAL A 83 1.59 -22.03 1.42
N LEU A 84 1.68 -22.13 0.09
CA LEU A 84 2.27 -21.10 -0.75
C LEU A 84 1.48 -19.79 -0.61
N MET A 85 2.19 -18.68 -0.50
CA MET A 85 1.62 -17.33 -0.48
C MET A 85 1.33 -16.84 -1.90
N ASP A 86 0.24 -17.34 -2.50
CA ASP A 86 -0.11 -17.14 -3.92
C ASP A 86 -1.47 -16.47 -4.15
N GLY A 87 -2.08 -15.89 -3.12
CA GLY A 87 -3.37 -15.21 -3.26
C GLY A 87 -4.58 -16.13 -3.32
N ARG A 88 -4.41 -17.45 -3.18
CA ARG A 88 -5.54 -18.38 -3.30
C ARG A 88 -6.51 -18.26 -2.12
N PRO A 89 -7.80 -18.54 -2.33
CA PRO A 89 -8.77 -18.63 -1.25
C PRO A 89 -8.40 -19.72 -0.25
N LEU A 90 -8.59 -19.41 1.02
CA LEU A 90 -8.44 -20.35 2.12
C LEU A 90 -9.70 -21.24 2.19
N ALA A 91 -9.54 -22.50 1.80
CA ALA A 91 -10.67 -23.42 1.61
C ALA A 91 -11.41 -23.79 2.91
N VAL A 92 -10.72 -23.72 4.06
CA VAL A 92 -11.26 -24.08 5.38
C VAL A 92 -10.84 -22.99 6.38
N GLN A 93 -11.68 -22.71 7.36
CA GLN A 93 -11.30 -21.86 8.49
C GLN A 93 -10.12 -22.51 9.23
N THR A 94 -8.97 -21.84 9.22
CA THR A 94 -7.74 -22.31 9.88
C THR A 94 -7.39 -21.41 11.05
N ALA A 95 -6.32 -21.75 11.78
CA ALA A 95 -5.83 -20.88 12.85
C ALA A 95 -5.35 -19.51 12.32
N LEU A 96 -4.99 -19.42 11.03
CA LEU A 96 -4.62 -18.14 10.41
C LEU A 96 -5.83 -17.26 10.07
N SER A 97 -7.03 -17.84 9.90
CA SER A 97 -8.22 -17.13 9.42
C SER A 97 -8.57 -15.84 10.17
N PRO A 98 -8.52 -15.78 11.51
CA PRO A 98 -8.83 -14.54 12.26
C PRO A 98 -7.85 -13.39 11.99
N HIS A 99 -6.70 -13.66 11.37
CA HIS A 99 -5.64 -12.69 11.11
C HIS A 99 -5.59 -12.24 9.64
N LEU A 100 -6.45 -12.77 8.78
CA LEU A 100 -6.56 -12.39 7.39
C LEU A 100 -7.66 -11.35 7.21
N SER A 101 -7.40 -10.33 6.38
CA SER A 101 -8.35 -9.24 6.13
C SER A 101 -8.91 -9.21 4.72
N GLU A 102 -8.22 -9.82 3.76
CA GLU A 102 -8.63 -9.80 2.35
C GLU A 102 -9.59 -10.96 2.05
N THR A 103 -10.65 -10.68 1.30
CA THR A 103 -11.58 -11.70 0.80
C THR A 103 -11.72 -11.62 -0.71
N ASP A 104 -12.02 -12.74 -1.35
CA ASP A 104 -12.41 -12.76 -2.76
C ASP A 104 -13.84 -12.25 -2.98
N GLU A 105 -14.29 -12.26 -4.24
CA GLU A 105 -15.65 -11.88 -4.65
C GLU A 105 -16.76 -12.72 -3.99
N ARG A 106 -16.41 -13.89 -3.43
CA ARG A 106 -17.33 -14.81 -2.75
C ARG A 106 -17.30 -14.64 -1.23
N GLY A 107 -16.47 -13.73 -0.71
CA GLY A 107 -16.29 -13.52 0.73
C GLY A 107 -15.38 -14.56 1.38
N LEU A 108 -14.63 -15.36 0.61
CA LEU A 108 -13.65 -16.30 1.16
C LEU A 108 -12.35 -15.57 1.48
N LEU A 109 -11.81 -15.81 2.67
CA LEU A 109 -10.52 -15.24 3.09
C LEU A 109 -9.41 -15.67 2.14
N LEU A 110 -8.52 -14.75 1.77
CA LEU A 110 -7.40 -15.00 0.88
C LEU A 110 -6.10 -15.17 1.66
N ILE A 111 -5.31 -16.16 1.25
CA ILE A 111 -3.89 -16.23 1.67
C ILE A 111 -3.17 -15.05 1.02
N PRO A 112 -2.28 -14.31 1.72
CA PRO A 112 -1.57 -13.20 1.09
C PRO A 112 -0.77 -13.68 -0.13
N ASP A 113 -0.81 -12.91 -1.23
CA ASP A 113 0.04 -13.14 -2.40
C ASP A 113 1.37 -12.40 -2.22
N ALA A 114 2.48 -13.14 -2.22
CA ALA A 114 3.84 -12.58 -2.09
C ALA A 114 4.62 -12.56 -3.42
N ARG A 115 4.03 -13.01 -4.53
CA ARG A 115 4.75 -13.12 -5.81
C ARG A 115 5.06 -11.75 -6.38
N GLY A 116 6.34 -11.50 -6.64
CA GLY A 116 6.81 -10.22 -7.21
C GLY A 116 6.63 -9.03 -6.26
N ARG A 117 6.46 -9.28 -4.96
CA ARG A 117 6.24 -8.25 -3.94
C ARG A 117 7.33 -8.31 -2.88
N PHE A 118 7.61 -7.17 -2.26
CA PHE A 118 8.49 -7.11 -1.10
C PHE A 118 7.69 -7.32 0.19
N LEU A 119 8.23 -8.14 1.10
CA LEU A 119 7.71 -8.21 2.46
C LEU A 119 8.27 -7.04 3.25
N ARG A 120 7.37 -6.33 3.94
CA ARG A 120 7.70 -5.24 4.85
C ARG A 120 6.99 -5.44 6.18
N MET A 121 7.61 -4.98 7.25
CA MET A 121 6.98 -4.94 8.56
C MET A 121 5.81 -3.95 8.55
N VAL A 122 4.71 -4.31 9.21
CA VAL A 122 3.64 -3.37 9.54
C VAL A 122 4.14 -2.38 10.60
N ASN A 123 3.58 -1.18 10.64
CA ASN A 123 4.04 -0.15 11.58
C ASN A 123 3.89 -0.55 13.06
N ASN A 124 2.98 -1.48 13.39
CA ASN A 124 2.77 -1.97 14.76
C ASN A 124 2.54 -0.86 15.79
N ASN A 125 1.78 0.17 15.41
CA ASN A 125 1.51 1.34 16.23
C ASN A 125 2.78 2.07 16.69
N ALA A 126 3.90 1.95 15.97
CA ALA A 126 5.16 2.61 16.33
C ALA A 126 4.98 4.12 16.56
N CYS A 127 4.08 4.75 15.80
CA CYS A 127 3.79 6.17 15.93
C CYS A 127 2.86 6.54 17.11
N ALA A 128 2.05 5.59 17.61
CA ALA A 128 1.20 5.83 18.77
C ALA A 128 1.99 5.84 20.08
N LEU A 129 3.13 5.15 20.14
CA LEU A 129 3.94 5.00 21.36
C LEU A 129 4.88 6.18 21.63
N LEU A 130 5.16 7.01 20.63
CA LEU A 130 6.26 7.97 20.71
C LEU A 130 5.85 9.40 21.07
N HIS A 131 4.58 9.80 20.91
CA HIS A 131 4.22 11.23 20.98
C HIS A 131 2.85 11.51 21.60
N ALA A 132 2.82 12.40 22.59
CA ALA A 132 1.60 12.86 23.25
C ALA A 132 0.86 13.97 22.47
N ASP A 133 1.52 14.61 21.51
CA ASP A 133 0.93 15.66 20.69
C ASP A 133 0.69 15.21 19.23
N ALA A 134 -0.34 15.81 18.62
CA ALA A 134 -0.80 15.46 17.27
C ALA A 134 0.16 15.89 16.16
N GLU A 135 1.14 16.75 16.43
CA GLU A 135 2.11 17.21 15.44
C GLU A 135 3.23 16.19 15.28
N ALA A 136 3.81 15.73 16.38
CA ALA A 136 4.83 14.70 16.36
C ALA A 136 4.27 13.34 15.93
N HIS A 137 3.00 13.05 16.22
CA HIS A 137 2.29 11.89 15.65
C HIS A 137 2.23 11.96 14.11
N ARG A 138 1.87 13.11 13.53
CA ARG A 138 1.88 13.33 12.06
C ARG A 138 3.29 13.24 11.47
N ALA A 139 4.28 13.79 12.15
CA ALA A 139 5.67 13.74 11.71
C ALA A 139 6.25 12.31 11.74
N CYS A 140 5.73 11.42 12.58
CA CYS A 140 6.13 10.01 12.63
C CYS A 140 5.69 9.25 11.38
N PHE A 141 4.40 9.33 11.00
CA PHE A 141 3.92 8.64 9.79
C PHE A 141 4.64 9.08 8.52
N ALA A 142 4.99 10.37 8.42
CA ALA A 142 5.78 10.89 7.30
C ALA A 142 7.17 10.24 7.15
N ARG A 143 7.73 9.63 8.22
CA ARG A 143 9.05 8.97 8.19
C ARG A 143 9.00 7.46 8.04
N HIS A 144 7.86 6.83 8.37
CA HIS A 144 7.70 5.38 8.35
C HIS A 144 6.76 4.97 7.21
N ASP A 145 5.46 5.01 7.50
CA ASP A 145 4.42 4.70 6.53
C ASP A 145 3.41 5.85 6.51
N PRO A 146 3.32 6.60 5.40
CA PRO A 146 2.37 7.70 5.30
C PRO A 146 0.91 7.24 5.37
N ASP A 147 0.64 5.97 5.07
CA ASP A 147 -0.71 5.40 5.13
C ASP A 147 -1.08 4.85 6.53
N GLY A 148 -0.16 4.96 7.50
CA GLY A 148 -0.40 4.58 8.88
C GLY A 148 -0.25 3.09 9.17
N ASP A 149 -0.96 2.62 10.20
CA ASP A 149 -0.96 1.22 10.60
C ASP A 149 -1.83 0.39 9.65
N ARG A 150 -1.16 -0.38 8.80
CA ARG A 150 -1.82 -1.30 7.87
C ARG A 150 -2.13 -2.65 8.51
N LEU A 151 -3.16 -3.31 7.99
CA LEU A 151 -3.47 -4.70 8.33
C LEU A 151 -2.35 -5.63 7.82
N SER A 152 -1.96 -6.60 8.63
CA SER A 152 -1.00 -7.63 8.22
C SER A 152 -1.49 -8.38 6.98
N GLY A 153 -0.64 -8.48 5.96
CA GLY A 153 -0.97 -9.13 4.69
C GLY A 153 -1.60 -8.21 3.64
N SER A 154 -1.94 -6.95 3.98
CA SER A 154 -2.47 -6.00 3.01
C SER A 154 -1.44 -5.61 1.94
N TYR A 155 -1.92 -5.40 0.71
CA TYR A 155 -1.10 -4.93 -0.41
C TYR A 155 -0.89 -3.41 -0.40
N GLN A 156 0.35 -2.99 -0.67
CA GLN A 156 0.70 -1.60 -0.95
C GLN A 156 1.23 -1.51 -2.39
N PRO A 157 0.69 -0.63 -3.25
CA PRO A 157 1.27 -0.38 -4.56
C PRO A 157 2.59 0.38 -4.46
N ASP A 158 3.47 0.18 -5.45
CA ASP A 158 4.70 0.95 -5.57
C ASP A 158 4.38 2.46 -5.64
N ALA A 159 5.10 3.23 -4.84
CA ALA A 159 5.00 4.69 -4.82
C ALA A 159 6.40 5.31 -4.79
N LEU A 160 6.61 6.34 -5.61
CA LEU A 160 7.79 7.19 -5.57
C LEU A 160 7.45 8.46 -4.81
N SER A 161 8.30 8.84 -3.85
CA SER A 161 8.18 10.15 -3.20
C SER A 161 8.43 11.25 -4.23
N ILE A 162 7.58 12.29 -4.22
CA ILE A 162 7.79 13.47 -5.05
C ILE A 162 9.12 14.10 -4.63
N HIS A 163 10.03 14.24 -5.58
CA HIS A 163 11.29 14.93 -5.39
C HIS A 163 11.58 15.81 -6.61
N THR A 164 12.38 16.85 -6.39
CA THR A 164 12.84 17.74 -7.46
C THR A 164 14.35 17.63 -7.56
N HIS A 165 14.87 17.67 -8.79
CA HIS A 165 16.29 17.77 -9.05
C HIS A 165 16.60 19.22 -9.41
N THR A 166 17.39 19.90 -8.58
CA THR A 166 17.99 21.17 -8.95
C THR A 166 19.26 20.86 -9.73
N HIS A 167 19.23 21.09 -11.04
CA HIS A 167 20.45 21.19 -11.80
C HIS A 167 21.07 22.54 -11.48
N GLU A 168 22.08 22.56 -10.62
CA GLU A 168 23.02 23.67 -10.65
C GLU A 168 23.62 23.65 -12.05
N ASN A 169 23.42 24.74 -12.79
CA ASN A 169 24.07 24.93 -14.08
C ASN A 169 25.58 24.95 -13.80
N ALA A 170 26.22 23.78 -13.75
CA ALA A 170 27.65 23.64 -13.83
C ALA A 170 28.00 24.10 -15.24
N ASP A 171 28.21 25.41 -15.39
CA ASP A 171 28.49 26.10 -16.63
C ASP A 171 27.72 25.48 -17.81
N LEU A 172 26.53 26.02 -18.08
CA LEU A 172 26.16 26.26 -19.48
C LEU A 172 27.19 27.27 -20.04
N GLN A 173 28.47 26.88 -20.08
CA GLN A 173 29.40 27.24 -21.15
C GLN A 173 28.76 26.67 -22.41
N LEU A 174 27.74 27.39 -22.88
CA LEU A 174 27.44 27.52 -24.29
C LEU A 174 28.80 27.73 -24.94
N GLY A 175 29.35 26.65 -25.51
CA GLY A 175 30.69 26.64 -26.05
C GLY A 175 30.89 27.89 -26.92
N GLY A 176 31.79 28.76 -26.48
CA GLY A 176 32.39 29.76 -27.33
C GLY A 176 31.48 30.88 -27.86
N MET A 177 30.58 31.45 -27.05
CA MET A 177 30.29 32.87 -27.23
C MET A 177 31.13 33.65 -26.21
N ASP A 178 32.38 33.86 -26.61
CA ASP A 178 33.26 34.90 -26.06
C ASP A 178 32.43 36.17 -25.94
N ALA A 179 32.05 36.52 -24.71
CA ALA A 179 31.38 37.77 -24.43
C ALA A 179 32.38 38.87 -24.77
N VAL A 180 32.35 39.32 -26.02
CA VAL A 180 33.07 40.50 -26.47
C VAL A 180 32.63 41.62 -25.55
N VAL A 181 33.49 41.97 -24.60
CA VAL A 181 33.34 43.18 -23.79
C VAL A 181 33.46 44.34 -24.76
N VAL A 182 32.32 44.83 -25.24
CA VAL A 182 32.26 46.02 -26.08
C VAL A 182 32.67 47.19 -25.19
N ARG A 183 33.94 47.60 -25.31
CA ARG A 183 34.43 48.85 -24.74
C ARG A 183 33.64 50.01 -25.36
N PRO A 184 33.23 51.02 -24.58
CA PRO A 184 32.43 52.14 -25.09
C PRO A 184 33.28 52.92 -26.10
N GLY A 185 32.90 52.86 -27.38
CA GLY A 185 33.56 53.64 -28.44
C GLY A 185 33.47 53.06 -29.86
N ASN A 186 33.34 51.74 -30.01
CA ASN A 186 33.24 51.12 -31.34
C ASN A 186 31.83 50.59 -31.61
N ARG A 187 31.14 51.29 -32.51
CA ARG A 187 29.84 50.89 -33.07
C ARG A 187 30.05 49.71 -34.02
N LEU A 188 30.13 48.51 -33.47
CA LEU A 188 30.01 47.27 -34.23
C LEU A 188 28.52 46.97 -34.40
N GLU A 189 28.02 47.20 -35.61
CA GLU A 189 26.69 46.83 -36.05
C GLU A 189 26.65 45.29 -36.25
N VAL A 190 26.70 44.56 -35.14
CA VAL A 190 26.46 43.12 -35.13
C VAL A 190 24.96 42.94 -35.03
N GLY A 191 24.35 42.50 -36.13
CA GLY A 191 22.96 42.09 -36.19
C GLY A 191 22.70 40.94 -35.21
N TYR A 192 22.38 41.28 -33.97
CA TYR A 192 21.74 40.37 -33.04
C TYR A 192 20.36 40.06 -33.62
N VAL A 193 20.20 38.84 -34.15
CA VAL A 193 18.86 38.26 -34.36
C VAL A 193 18.31 37.93 -32.98
N SER A 194 17.78 38.95 -32.29
CA SER A 194 17.00 38.76 -31.07
C SER A 194 15.60 38.29 -31.47
N GLY A 195 15.44 36.99 -31.67
CA GLY A 195 14.14 36.33 -31.67
C GLY A 195 13.49 36.22 -30.29
N PHE A 196 14.05 36.88 -29.27
CA PHE A 196 13.48 36.96 -27.93
C PHE A 196 12.75 38.29 -27.77
N ALA A 197 11.44 38.24 -27.96
CA ALA A 197 10.54 39.35 -27.71
C ALA A 197 10.69 39.85 -26.26
N THR A 198 11.18 41.08 -26.11
CA THR A 198 11.35 41.79 -24.83
C THR A 198 10.05 42.40 -24.34
N ASP A 199 8.93 41.66 -24.35
CA ASP A 199 7.66 42.19 -23.84
C ASP A 199 6.89 41.16 -23.00
N SER A 200 7.53 40.82 -21.88
CA SER A 200 6.89 40.42 -20.62
C SER A 200 8.05 40.12 -19.68
N THR A 201 8.14 40.83 -18.55
CA THR A 201 9.09 40.54 -17.47
C THR A 201 9.14 39.03 -17.22
N PRO A 202 10.17 38.29 -17.68
CA PRO A 202 10.20 36.87 -17.43
C PRO A 202 10.50 36.72 -15.95
N ASP A 203 9.59 36.07 -15.25
CA ASP A 203 9.81 35.61 -13.88
C ASP A 203 11.00 34.64 -13.92
N ILE A 204 12.20 35.17 -13.66
CA ILE A 204 13.50 34.46 -13.73
C ILE A 204 13.61 33.42 -12.61
N SER A 205 12.56 33.19 -11.81
CA SER A 205 12.53 32.16 -10.78
C SER A 205 12.45 30.73 -11.33
N SER A 206 12.18 30.57 -12.63
CA SER A 206 12.13 29.27 -13.29
C SER A 206 13.25 29.13 -14.31
N GLY A 207 14.38 28.56 -13.87
CA GLY A 207 15.47 28.15 -14.76
C GLY A 207 14.98 27.20 -15.86
N PRO A 208 15.74 27.04 -16.96
CA PRO A 208 15.34 26.20 -18.09
C PRO A 208 15.03 24.77 -17.62
N GLN A 209 13.76 24.38 -17.71
CA GLN A 209 13.33 23.00 -17.45
C GLN A 209 13.70 22.13 -18.66
N MET A 210 14.78 21.36 -18.55
CA MET A 210 15.08 20.31 -19.51
C MET A 210 14.32 19.05 -19.12
N GLN A 211 13.35 18.66 -19.94
CA GLN A 211 12.68 17.37 -19.79
C GLN A 211 13.68 16.29 -20.22
N THR A 212 14.17 15.49 -19.29
CA THR A 212 14.96 14.32 -19.64
C THR A 212 14.04 13.28 -20.28
N GLY A 213 14.47 12.71 -21.40
CA GLY A 213 13.78 11.55 -21.98
C GLY A 213 13.83 10.37 -21.01
N SER A 214 12.83 9.50 -21.05
CA SER A 214 12.86 8.23 -20.32
C SER A 214 14.03 7.37 -20.81
N THR A 215 15.04 7.14 -19.97
CA THR A 215 16.12 6.18 -20.24
C THR A 215 16.01 4.99 -19.29
N GLY A 216 16.14 3.78 -19.82
CA GLY A 216 16.02 2.53 -19.08
C GLY A 216 15.17 1.50 -19.84
N ASP A 217 15.25 0.24 -19.41
CA ASP A 217 14.38 -0.81 -19.92
C ASP A 217 13.02 -0.79 -19.22
N ARG A 218 12.06 -1.63 -19.66
CA ARG A 218 10.74 -1.78 -19.04
C ARG A 218 10.78 -2.30 -17.59
N GLU A 219 11.96 -2.57 -17.06
CA GLU A 219 12.19 -3.23 -15.79
C GLU A 219 12.98 -2.33 -14.84
N THR A 220 12.28 -1.70 -13.89
CA THR A 220 12.87 -0.92 -12.78
C THR A 220 13.14 -1.79 -11.54
N ARG A 221 13.37 -3.09 -11.73
CA ARG A 221 13.50 -4.06 -10.63
C ARG A 221 14.97 -4.21 -10.21
N PRO A 222 15.30 -4.17 -8.91
CA PRO A 222 16.61 -4.57 -8.42
C PRO A 222 16.91 -6.03 -8.82
N LYS A 223 18.19 -6.36 -9.04
CA LYS A 223 18.64 -7.75 -9.23
C LYS A 223 18.17 -8.60 -8.06
N ASN A 224 17.46 -9.69 -8.33
CA ASN A 224 16.87 -10.55 -7.30
C ASN A 224 17.02 -12.04 -7.66
N ILE A 225 16.81 -12.89 -6.65
CA ILE A 225 16.70 -14.35 -6.80
C ILE A 225 15.28 -14.73 -6.42
N GLY A 226 14.62 -15.50 -7.28
CA GLY A 226 13.28 -16.01 -7.01
C GLY A 226 13.30 -17.07 -5.91
N VAL A 227 12.51 -16.85 -4.86
CA VAL A 227 12.22 -17.82 -3.81
C VAL A 227 10.71 -17.90 -3.59
N ASN A 228 10.25 -19.05 -3.12
CA ASN A 228 8.87 -19.23 -2.68
C ASN A 228 8.72 -18.77 -1.24
N TYR A 229 7.58 -18.14 -0.95
CA TYR A 229 7.16 -17.79 0.40
C TYR A 229 6.02 -18.72 0.81
N PHE A 230 6.18 -19.38 1.95
CA PHE A 230 5.17 -20.25 2.54
C PHE A 230 4.74 -19.69 3.88
N VAL A 231 3.45 -19.80 4.21
CA VAL A 231 2.90 -19.39 5.50
C VAL A 231 2.30 -20.59 6.24
N LYS A 232 2.54 -20.67 7.55
CA LYS A 232 1.92 -21.67 8.42
C LYS A 232 0.46 -21.30 8.69
N ILE A 233 -0.49 -22.11 8.23
CA ILE A 233 -1.93 -21.84 8.41
C ILE A 233 -2.55 -22.52 9.64
N CYS A 234 -1.91 -23.56 10.16
CA CYS A 234 -2.43 -24.33 11.28
C CYS A 234 -1.36 -24.64 12.32
N LEU A 235 -1.79 -24.73 13.58
CA LEU A 235 -1.03 -25.45 14.61
C LEU A 235 -0.98 -26.93 14.22
N CYS A 236 0.09 -27.63 14.61
CA CYS A 236 0.35 -29.02 14.20
C CYS A 236 -0.92 -29.90 14.24
N ARG A 237 -1.04 -30.83 13.27
CA ARG A 237 -1.96 -32.00 13.23
C ARG A 237 -3.43 -31.78 13.63
N SER A 238 -3.98 -30.57 13.60
CA SER A 238 -5.42 -30.39 13.70
C SER A 238 -6.10 -31.16 12.57
N ALA A 239 -7.11 -31.98 12.90
CA ALA A 239 -7.91 -32.70 11.91
C ALA A 239 -8.59 -31.74 10.91
N VAL A 240 -8.70 -30.46 11.26
CA VAL A 240 -9.24 -29.37 10.44
C VAL A 240 -8.33 -29.02 9.24
N CYS A 241 -7.07 -29.45 9.24
CA CYS A 241 -6.08 -29.05 8.24
C CYS A 241 -5.66 -30.19 7.28
N LYS A 242 -6.41 -31.30 7.27
CA LYS A 242 -6.33 -32.36 6.26
C LYS A 242 -7.48 -32.22 5.28
#